data_AF-A0A347WFQ3-F1
#
_entry.id   AF-A0A347WFQ3-F1
#
_cell.length_a   1.000
_cell.length_b   1.000
_cell.length_c   1.000
_cell.angle_alpha   90.00
_cell.angle_beta   90.00
_cell.angle_gamma   90.00
#
_symmetry.space_group_name_H-M   'P 1'
#
loop_
_entity.id
_entity.type
_entity.pdbx_description
1 polymer ?
#
loop_
_entity_poly.entity_id
_entity_poly.type
_entity_poly.pdbx_seq_one_letter_code
_entity_poly.pdbx_strand_id
1 'polypeptide(L)'
;MIPLHPDRWTVTVMMACIIGSILMGHPSPARAQEEQAAQSVWCSITDGNSGQLFISDPMRLPQASRMRVFAYGGRFARTVNMRYGVHYALEGNYCFAFPSPRRAAIAHADLIARMADRNFQIVTVGIF
;
A
#
# COMPACT_ATOMS: atom_id res chain seq x y z
N MET A 1 74.66 13.74 -6.93
CA MET A 1 73.67 14.63 -6.26
C MET A 1 72.78 15.17 -7.39
N ILE A 2 71.62 14.62 -7.80
CA ILE A 2 70.35 14.24 -7.12
C ILE A 2 69.82 15.43 -6.29
N PRO A 3 68.63 16.01 -6.61
CA PRO A 3 67.31 15.34 -6.62
C PRO A 3 66.50 15.49 -7.93
N LEU A 4 65.70 14.51 -8.40
CA LEU A 4 64.42 13.97 -7.88
C LEU A 4 63.40 15.12 -7.68
N HIS A 5 62.20 15.21 -8.28
CA HIS A 5 61.24 14.22 -8.80
C HIS A 5 60.08 15.02 -9.49
N PRO A 6 58.91 14.43 -9.77
CA PRO A 6 58.38 14.00 -11.07
C PRO A 6 57.36 14.97 -11.71
N ASP A 7 57.05 14.81 -13.00
CA ASP A 7 55.62 14.81 -13.34
C ASP A 7 55.28 13.85 -14.47
N ARG A 8 54.10 13.25 -14.30
CA ARG A 8 53.90 11.84 -14.55
C ARG A 8 53.14 11.55 -15.84
N TRP A 9 53.76 10.71 -16.67
CA TRP A 9 53.23 9.52 -17.36
C TRP A 9 51.96 9.68 -18.24
N THR A 10 52.24 9.81 -19.54
CA THR A 10 51.74 8.94 -20.63
C THR A 10 50.46 8.13 -20.40
N VAL A 11 49.48 8.42 -21.25
CA VAL A 11 48.27 7.66 -21.55
C VAL A 11 48.61 6.21 -21.89
N THR A 12 48.16 5.27 -21.05
CA THR A 12 48.15 3.84 -21.40
C THR A 12 46.70 3.42 -21.65
N VAL A 13 46.36 3.28 -22.93
CA VAL A 13 45.20 2.51 -23.39
C VAL A 13 45.50 1.05 -23.07
N MET A 14 44.69 0.41 -22.22
CA MET A 14 44.66 -1.05 -22.20
C MET A 14 43.23 -1.56 -22.14
N MET A 15 42.92 -2.24 -23.23
CA MET A 15 41.69 -2.89 -23.62
C MET A 15 41.51 -4.21 -22.85
N ALA A 16 40.25 -4.50 -22.52
CA ALA A 16 39.66 -5.83 -22.29
C ALA A 16 40.20 -6.72 -21.16
N CYS A 17 39.31 -7.03 -20.22
CA CYS A 17 39.07 -8.40 -19.78
C CYS A 17 37.57 -8.62 -19.51
N ILE A 18 37.03 -9.60 -20.22
CA ILE A 18 35.67 -10.13 -20.15
C ILE A 18 35.59 -11.07 -18.94
N ILE A 19 34.36 -11.35 -18.49
CA ILE A 19 33.91 -12.47 -17.63
C ILE A 19 33.73 -12.11 -16.15
N GLY A 20 32.47 -11.92 -15.78
CA GLY A 20 32.02 -11.78 -14.40
C GLY A 20 30.51 -11.64 -14.32
N SER A 21 29.79 -12.72 -14.63
CA SER A 21 28.33 -12.83 -14.53
C SER A 21 27.83 -12.45 -13.13
N ILE A 22 27.24 -11.27 -12.98
CA ILE A 22 26.26 -11.00 -11.94
C ILE A 22 25.00 -10.56 -12.68
N LEU A 23 24.08 -11.50 -12.87
CA LEU A 23 22.69 -11.24 -13.23
C LEU A 23 22.06 -10.43 -12.07
N MET A 24 22.37 -9.14 -11.98
CA MET A 24 21.49 -8.20 -11.32
C MET A 24 20.25 -8.09 -12.20
N GLY A 25 19.22 -8.86 -11.84
CA GLY A 25 17.88 -8.70 -12.37
C GLY A 25 17.46 -7.25 -12.11
N HIS A 26 17.62 -6.41 -13.13
CA HIS A 26 17.07 -5.06 -13.10
C HIS A 26 15.56 -5.25 -12.95
N PRO A 27 14.91 -4.65 -11.94
CA PRO A 27 13.45 -4.67 -11.89
C PRO A 27 12.98 -4.04 -13.19
N SER A 28 12.23 -4.81 -13.99
CA SER A 28 11.69 -4.34 -15.26
C SER A 28 10.95 -3.02 -15.00
N PRO A 29 11.16 -1.96 -15.79
CA PRO A 29 10.57 -0.65 -15.54
C PRO A 29 9.04 -0.72 -15.41
N ALA A 30 8.40 -1.70 -16.07
CA ALA A 30 6.97 -1.99 -15.90
C ALA A 30 6.57 -2.32 -14.44
N ARG A 31 7.38 -3.09 -13.71
CA ARG A 31 7.12 -3.43 -12.29
C ARG A 31 7.33 -2.24 -11.36
N ALA A 32 8.36 -1.43 -11.62
CA ALA A 32 8.61 -0.22 -10.84
C ALA A 32 7.50 0.83 -11.02
N GLN A 33 6.93 0.91 -12.23
CA GLN A 33 5.86 1.85 -12.58
C GLN A 33 4.49 1.38 -12.05
N GLU A 34 4.23 0.07 -12.03
CA GLU A 34 3.03 -0.54 -11.44
C GLU A 34 3.02 -0.42 -9.91
N GLU A 35 4.19 -0.51 -9.27
CA GLU A 35 4.35 -0.30 -7.83
C GLU A 35 4.22 1.18 -7.43
N GLN A 36 4.49 2.12 -8.34
CA GLN A 36 4.31 3.57 -8.14
C GLN A 36 2.86 4.04 -8.24
N ALA A 37 1.95 3.26 -8.83
CA ALA A 37 0.52 3.61 -8.95
C ALA A 37 -0.41 2.84 -8.00
N ALA A 38 0.13 1.87 -7.25
CA ALA A 38 -0.65 1.06 -6.32
C ALA A 38 -0.96 1.82 -5.03
N GLN A 39 -2.21 1.76 -4.58
CA GLN A 39 -2.66 2.35 -3.31
C GLN A 39 -3.06 1.23 -2.35
N SER A 40 -2.87 1.46 -1.06
CA SER A 40 -3.43 0.57 -0.04
C SER A 40 -4.72 1.16 0.48
N VAL A 41 -5.79 0.36 0.54
CA VAL A 41 -7.15 0.81 0.88
C VAL A 41 -7.76 -0.13 1.91
N TRP A 42 -8.50 0.43 2.87
CA TRP A 42 -9.43 -0.32 3.70
C TRP A 42 -10.69 0.52 3.94
N CYS A 43 -11.78 -0.14 4.30
CA CYS A 43 -13.06 0.50 4.53
C CYS A 43 -13.56 0.24 5.94
N SER A 44 -14.31 1.18 6.50
CA SER A 44 -14.96 1.00 7.79
C SER A 44 -16.32 1.69 7.86
N ILE A 45 -17.22 1.10 8.63
CA ILE A 45 -18.48 1.70 9.05
C ILE A 45 -18.59 1.57 10.57
N THR A 46 -18.79 2.68 11.25
CA THR A 46 -19.07 2.71 12.69
C THR A 46 -20.57 2.80 12.89
N ASP A 47 -21.13 1.80 13.56
CA ASP A 47 -22.51 1.83 14.02
C ASP A 47 -22.58 2.25 15.48
N GLY A 48 -22.99 3.50 15.73
CA GLY A 48 -23.15 4.01 17.08
C GLY A 48 -24.28 3.36 17.86
N ASN A 49 -25.29 2.78 17.19
CA ASN A 49 -26.45 2.19 17.84
C ASN A 49 -26.15 0.79 18.38
N SER A 50 -25.42 -0.03 17.62
CA SER A 50 -25.02 -1.38 18.03
C SER A 50 -23.66 -1.43 18.72
N GLY A 51 -22.90 -0.32 18.73
CA GLY A 51 -21.54 -0.30 19.28
C GLY A 51 -20.58 -1.14 18.45
N GLN A 52 -20.79 -1.22 17.14
CA GLN A 52 -19.98 -2.05 16.24
C GLN A 52 -19.11 -1.21 15.30
N LEU A 53 -17.88 -1.65 15.08
CA LEU A 53 -17.03 -1.20 13.99
C LEU A 53 -16.92 -2.33 12.98
N PHE A 54 -17.54 -2.18 11.81
CA PHE A 54 -17.25 -3.01 10.67
C PHE A 54 -16.00 -2.46 9.99
N ILE A 55 -15.00 -3.29 9.72
CA ILE A 55 -13.75 -2.87 9.08
C ILE A 55 -13.20 -3.95 8.16
N SER A 56 -12.66 -3.59 7.00
CA SER A 56 -11.96 -4.53 6.11
C SER A 56 -10.46 -4.53 6.36
N ASP A 57 -9.79 -5.63 6.08
CA ASP A 57 -8.32 -5.63 6.06
C ASP A 57 -7.77 -4.68 4.98
N PRO A 58 -6.56 -4.11 5.19
CA PRO A 58 -5.87 -3.34 4.15
C PRO A 58 -5.59 -4.18 2.90
N MET A 59 -6.05 -3.70 1.74
CA MET A 59 -5.85 -4.32 0.44
C MET A 59 -5.08 -3.41 -0.51
N ARG A 60 -4.19 -3.97 -1.33
CA ARG A 60 -3.57 -3.22 -2.43
C ARG A 60 -4.50 -3.15 -3.64
N LEU A 61 -4.79 -1.93 -4.09
CA LEU A 61 -5.42 -1.68 -5.37
C LEU A 61 -4.32 -1.31 -6.40
N PRO A 62 -4.19 -2.03 -7.52
CA PRO A 62 -3.11 -1.86 -8.49
C PRO A 62 -3.14 -0.52 -9.24
N GLN A 63 -4.22 0.27 -9.13
CA GLN A 63 -4.26 1.62 -9.69
C GLN A 63 -5.01 2.57 -8.77
N ALA A 64 -4.38 3.70 -8.50
CA ALA A 64 -4.94 4.88 -7.86
C ALA A 64 -6.14 5.45 -8.64
N SER A 65 -7.35 5.03 -8.31
CA SER A 65 -8.58 5.56 -8.93
C SER A 65 -9.65 5.75 -7.89
N ARG A 66 -10.18 6.98 -7.80
CA ARG A 66 -11.32 7.30 -6.92
C ARG A 66 -12.50 6.37 -7.22
N MET A 67 -12.81 6.15 -8.50
CA MET A 67 -13.91 5.26 -8.91
C MET A 67 -13.71 3.82 -8.40
N ARG A 68 -12.48 3.31 -8.39
CA ARG A 68 -12.19 1.97 -7.85
C ARG A 68 -12.36 1.92 -6.32
N VAL A 69 -11.94 2.96 -5.61
CA VAL A 69 -12.15 3.08 -4.16
C VAL A 69 -13.64 3.16 -3.84
N PHE A 70 -14.42 3.95 -4.59
CA PHE A 70 -15.87 4.01 -4.47
C PHE A 70 -16.54 2.66 -4.73
N ALA A 71 -16.18 1.97 -5.83
CA ALA A 71 -16.72 0.65 -6.14
C ALA A 71 -16.37 -0.39 -5.06
N TYR A 72 -15.16 -0.31 -4.48
CA TYR A 72 -14.75 -1.14 -3.36
C TYR A 72 -15.58 -0.87 -2.10
N GLY A 73 -15.85 0.41 -1.79
CA GLY A 73 -16.73 0.82 -0.70
C GLY A 73 -18.17 0.35 -0.84
N GLY A 74 -18.72 0.39 -2.06
CA GLY A 74 -20.05 -0.15 -2.32
C GLY A 74 -20.14 -1.66 -2.08
N ARG A 75 -19.10 -2.44 -2.43
CA ARG A 75 -19.05 -3.89 -2.14
C ARG A 75 -18.92 -4.16 -0.65
N PHE A 76 -18.12 -3.36 0.06
CA PHE A 76 -18.02 -3.42 1.51
C PHE A 76 -19.38 -3.18 2.17
N ALA A 77 -20.03 -2.07 1.86
CA ALA A 77 -21.35 -1.73 2.40
C ALA A 77 -22.40 -2.80 2.08
N ARG A 78 -22.40 -3.32 0.85
CA ARG A 78 -23.26 -4.44 0.46
C ARG A 78 -23.02 -5.67 1.33
N THR A 79 -21.76 -6.04 1.56
CA THR A 79 -21.42 -7.21 2.39
C THR A 79 -21.87 -7.02 3.83
N VAL A 80 -21.65 -5.82 4.39
CA VAL A 80 -22.09 -5.48 5.75
C VAL A 80 -23.61 -5.56 5.86
N ASN A 81 -24.34 -4.94 4.93
CA ASN A 81 -25.80 -4.96 4.87
C ASN A 81 -26.35 -6.40 4.82
N MET A 82 -25.82 -7.22 3.91
CA MET A 82 -26.30 -8.60 3.72
C MET A 82 -25.97 -9.50 4.91
N ARG A 83 -24.78 -9.36 5.51
CA ARG A 83 -24.33 -10.28 6.56
C ARG A 83 -24.87 -9.92 7.95
N TYR A 84 -25.14 -8.63 8.19
CA TYR A 84 -25.52 -8.12 9.51
C TYR A 84 -26.92 -7.50 9.55
N GLY A 85 -27.69 -7.54 8.45
CA GLY A 85 -29.08 -7.08 8.43
C GLY A 85 -29.23 -5.56 8.58
N VAL A 86 -28.24 -4.81 8.12
CA VAL A 86 -28.17 -3.34 8.21
C VAL A 86 -28.40 -2.68 6.83
N HIS A 87 -28.57 -1.36 6.79
CA HIS A 87 -29.00 -0.62 5.60
C HIS A 87 -28.13 0.61 5.30
N TYR A 88 -26.82 0.42 5.15
CA TYR A 88 -25.90 1.48 4.72
C TYR A 88 -26.02 1.77 3.22
N ALA A 89 -25.89 3.04 2.84
CA ALA A 89 -25.96 3.48 1.44
C ALA A 89 -24.73 2.99 0.65
N LEU A 90 -24.92 2.35 -0.52
CA LEU A 90 -23.81 1.80 -1.28
C LEU A 90 -22.86 2.86 -1.87
N GLU A 91 -23.30 4.12 -1.95
CA GLU A 91 -22.53 5.25 -2.48
C GLU A 91 -21.79 6.02 -1.38
N GLY A 92 -21.77 5.50 -0.15
CA GLY A 92 -21.09 6.13 0.97
C GLY A 92 -19.56 6.13 0.87
N ASN A 93 -18.95 7.16 1.43
CA ASN A 93 -17.49 7.29 1.56
C ASN A 93 -16.97 6.46 2.75
N TYR A 94 -16.93 5.14 2.59
CA TYR A 94 -16.50 4.23 3.67
C TYR A 94 -15.01 3.91 3.67
N CYS A 95 -14.31 4.21 2.57
CA CYS A 95 -12.96 3.74 2.35
C CYS A 95 -11.91 4.84 2.46
N PHE A 96 -10.77 4.45 3.01
CA PHE A 96 -9.59 5.28 3.19
C PHE A 96 -8.50 4.77 2.27
N ALA A 97 -7.92 5.66 1.47
CA ALA A 97 -6.84 5.33 0.55
C ALA A 97 -5.52 5.92 1.05
N PHE A 98 -4.46 5.11 0.99
CA PHE A 98 -3.14 5.45 1.50
C PHE A 98 -2.08 5.22 0.42
N PRO A 99 -1.03 6.05 0.39
CA PRO A 99 0.04 5.94 -0.59
C PRO A 99 0.98 4.76 -0.33
N SER A 100 0.92 4.13 0.85
CA SER A 100 1.73 2.94 1.14
C SER A 100 1.00 1.95 2.06
N PRO A 101 1.29 0.63 1.93
CA PRO A 101 0.73 -0.39 2.80
C PRO A 101 1.03 -0.15 4.28
N ARG A 102 2.23 0.32 4.60
CA ARG A 102 2.63 0.62 5.99
C ARG A 102 1.74 1.70 6.60
N ARG A 103 1.45 2.78 5.87
CA ARG A 103 0.57 3.85 6.36
C ARG A 103 -0.86 3.36 6.53
N ALA A 104 -1.36 2.55 5.60
CA ALA A 104 -2.67 1.93 5.74
C ALA A 104 -2.75 1.04 6.98
N ALA A 105 -1.75 0.20 7.23
CA ALA A 105 -1.69 -0.70 8.37
C ALA A 105 -1.65 0.05 9.71
N ILE A 106 -0.84 1.11 9.82
CA ILE A 106 -0.80 1.95 11.03
C ILE A 106 -2.17 2.60 11.27
N ALA A 107 -2.74 3.26 10.25
CA ALA A 107 -4.04 3.92 10.41
C ALA A 107 -5.18 2.94 10.73
N HIS A 108 -5.13 1.73 10.17
CA HIS A 108 -6.06 0.64 10.46
C HIS A 108 -5.96 0.19 11.92
N ALA A 109 -4.75 -0.12 12.38
CA ALA A 109 -4.50 -0.51 13.77
C ALA A 109 -4.90 0.59 14.76
N ASP A 110 -4.57 1.85 14.45
CA ASP A 110 -4.93 3.00 15.27
C ASP A 110 -6.45 3.18 15.38
N LEU A 111 -7.21 2.96 14.29
CA LEU A 111 -8.66 3.00 14.34
C LEU A 111 -9.21 1.88 15.22
N ILE A 112 -8.73 0.64 15.05
CA ILE A 112 -9.15 -0.50 15.87
C ILE A 112 -8.89 -0.23 17.34
N ALA A 113 -7.69 0.23 17.70
CA ALA A 113 -7.33 0.55 19.09
C ALA A 113 -8.28 1.61 19.68
N ARG A 114 -8.49 2.74 18.98
CA ARG A 114 -9.41 3.79 19.44
C ARG A 114 -10.86 3.33 19.58
N MET A 115 -11.31 2.39 18.75
CA MET A 115 -12.69 1.88 18.83
C MET A 115 -12.80 0.84 19.96
N ALA A 116 -11.79 -0.01 20.15
CA ALA A 116 -11.70 -0.94 21.27
C ALA A 116 -11.66 -0.21 22.61
N ASP A 117 -10.90 0.89 22.73
CA ASP A 117 -10.87 1.74 23.94
C ASP A 117 -12.25 2.34 24.29
N ARG A 118 -13.13 2.44 23.29
CA ARG A 118 -14.52 2.89 23.43
C ARG A 118 -15.51 1.74 23.58
N ASN A 119 -15.02 0.52 23.85
CA ASN A 119 -15.79 -0.71 23.97
C ASN A 119 -16.62 -1.07 22.74
N PHE A 120 -16.20 -0.64 21.54
CA PHE A 120 -16.85 -1.11 20.32
C PHE A 120 -16.43 -2.54 20.00
N GLN A 121 -17.39 -3.36 19.57
CA GLN A 121 -17.11 -4.66 18.99
C GLN A 121 -16.49 -4.46 17.59
N ILE A 122 -15.27 -4.96 17.41
CA ILE A 122 -14.56 -4.89 16.14
C ILE A 122 -14.93 -6.10 15.29
N VAL A 123 -15.48 -5.86 14.10
CA VAL A 123 -15.96 -6.89 13.19
C VAL A 123 -15.20 -6.77 11.88
N THR A 124 -14.25 -7.68 11.64
CA THR A 124 -13.52 -7.74 10.37
C THR A 124 -14.40 -8.32 9.27
N VAL A 125 -14.49 -7.63 8.13
CA VAL A 125 -15.37 -7.98 7.02
C VAL A 125 -14.53 -8.15 5.75
N GLY A 126 -14.56 -9.36 5.20
CA GLY A 126 -14.05 -9.63 3.86
C GLY A 126 -14.95 -9.00 2.80
N ILE A 127 -14.35 -8.46 1.73
CA ILE A 127 -15.07 -7.82 0.63
C ILE A 127 -15.06 -8.79 -0.56
N PHE A 128 -16.26 -9.23 -0.99
CA PHE A 128 -16.46 -10.14 -2.11
C PHE A 128 -17.09 -9.40 -3.31
#